data_AF-J2Y6C3-F1
#
_entry.id   AF-J2Y6C3-F1
#
_cell.length_a   1.000
_cell.length_b   1.000
_cell.length_c   1.000
_cell.angle_alpha   90.00
_cell.angle_beta   90.00
_cell.angle_gamma   90.00
#
_symmetry.space_group_name_H-M   'P 1'
#
loop_
_entity.id
_entity.type
_entity.pdbx_description
1 polymer ?
#
loop_
_entity_poly.entity_id
_entity_poly.type
_entity_poly.pdbx_seq_one_letter_code
_entity_poly.pdbx_strand_id
1 'polypeptide(L)' 'MTGISLNLPEDLSNSLSDLAKTNGQTVSYLAMDVLRDYIEHEKALTAQIELAVEEADQGKFASDGQVAAMRSRRWSRDAG' A
#
# COMPACT_ATOMS: atom_id res chain seq x y z
N MET A 1 14.66 -11.58 -22.88
CA MET A 1 13.48 -10.91 -22.29
C MET A 1 12.49 -11.99 -21.91
N THR A 2 12.09 -12.04 -20.65
CA THR A 2 10.99 -12.91 -20.20
C THR A 2 9.68 -12.16 -20.40
N GLY A 3 8.74 -12.75 -21.15
CA GLY A 3 7.40 -12.20 -21.35
C GLY A 3 6.40 -12.92 -20.46
N ILE A 4 5.49 -12.18 -19.85
CA ILE A 4 4.36 -12.73 -19.09
C ILE A 4 3.10 -12.52 -19.93
N SER A 5 2.32 -13.58 -20.13
CA SER A 5 0.98 -13.47 -20.71
C SER A 5 -0.02 -13.41 -19.56
N LEU A 6 -0.80 -12.33 -19.53
CA LEU A 6 -1.81 -12.08 -18.50
C LEU A 6 -3.19 -12.18 -19.15
N ASN A 7 -4.03 -13.06 -18.64
CA ASN A 7 -5.44 -13.12 -19.03
C ASN A 7 -6.22 -12.20 -18.10
N LEU A 8 -6.74 -11.10 -18.67
CA LEU A 8 -7.55 -10.13 -17.96
C LEU A 8 -9.03 -10.32 -18.32
N PRO A 9 -9.96 -10.14 -17.37
CA PRO A 9 -11.36 -9.91 -17.68
C PRO A 9 -11.52 -8.75 -18.68
N GLU A 10 -12.52 -8.85 -19.55
CA GLU A 10 -12.74 -7.89 -20.65
C GLU A 10 -12.92 -6.45 -20.14
N ASP A 11 -13.69 -6.28 -19.08
CA ASP A 11 -13.96 -5.01 -18.41
C ASP A 11 -12.68 -4.34 -17.88
N LEU A 12 -11.78 -5.14 -17.28
CA LEU A 12 -10.51 -4.65 -16.77
C LEU A 12 -9.55 -4.29 -17.91
N SER A 13 -9.51 -5.12 -18.96
CA SER A 13 -8.72 -4.86 -20.17
C SER A 13 -9.15 -3.57 -20.86
N ASN A 14 -10.46 -3.33 -20.97
CA ASN A 14 -11.02 -2.11 -21.54
C ASN A 14 -10.67 -0.88 -20.69
N SER A 15 -10.85 -0.97 -19.36
CA SER A 15 -10.52 0.11 -18.44
C SER A 15 -9.05 0.49 -18.51
N LEU A 16 -8.15 -0.50 -18.55
CA LEU A 16 -6.71 -0.28 -18.67
C LEU A 16 -6.35 0.33 -20.03
N SER A 17 -7.01 -0.11 -21.10
CA SER A 17 -6.82 0.44 -22.44
C SER A 17 -7.24 1.89 -22.56
N ASP A 18 -8.36 2.26 -21.95
CA ASP A 18 -8.85 3.64 -21.98
C ASP A 18 -7.98 4.57 -21.13
N LEU A 19 -7.54 4.10 -19.94
CA LEU A 19 -6.59 4.84 -19.12
C LEU A 19 -5.26 5.07 -19.84
N ALA A 20 -4.74 4.04 -20.53
CA ALA A 20 -3.53 4.15 -21.33
C ALA A 20 -3.68 5.19 -22.46
N LYS A 21 -4.81 5.19 -23.17
CA LYS A 21 -5.11 6.19 -24.22
C LYS A 21 -5.15 7.61 -23.65
N THR A 22 -5.84 7.83 -22.53
CA THR A 22 -5.95 9.15 -21.88
C THR A 22 -4.59 9.68 -21.45
N ASN A 23 -3.70 8.81 -20.99
CA ASN A 23 -2.36 9.18 -20.53
C ASN A 23 -1.30 9.20 -21.65
N GLY A 24 -1.68 8.88 -22.90
CA GLY A 24 -0.74 8.79 -24.02
C GLY A 24 0.31 7.68 -23.87
N GLN A 25 -0.01 6.64 -23.11
CA GLN A 25 0.88 5.53 -22.79
C GLN A 25 0.41 4.22 -23.45
N THR A 26 1.29 3.21 -23.47
CA THR A 26 0.90 1.86 -23.92
C THR A 26 0.31 1.07 -22.76
N VAL A 27 -0.62 0.17 -23.08
CA VAL A 27 -1.25 -0.73 -22.10
C VAL A 27 -0.19 -1.55 -21.35
N SER A 28 0.82 -2.07 -22.05
CA SER A 28 1.90 -2.83 -21.44
C SER A 28 2.76 -1.99 -20.50
N TYR A 29 3.01 -0.71 -20.83
CA TYR A 29 3.75 0.17 -19.93
C TYR A 29 2.97 0.40 -18.64
N LEU A 30 1.69 0.77 -18.76
CA LEU A 30 0.83 1.04 -17.60
C LEU A 30 0.63 -0.21 -16.73
N ALA A 31 0.47 -1.38 -17.35
CA ALA A 31 0.40 -2.65 -16.63
C ALA A 31 1.68 -2.91 -15.80
N MET A 32 2.85 -2.65 -16.39
CA MET A 32 4.13 -2.84 -15.70
C MET A 32 4.34 -1.80 -14.59
N ASP A 33 3.88 -0.57 -14.79
CA ASP A 33 3.94 0.50 -13.79
C ASP A 33 3.08 0.15 -12.57
N VAL A 34 1.81 -0.24 -12.79
CA VAL A 34 0.90 -0.68 -11.72
C VAL A 34 1.44 -1.90 -10.98
N LEU A 35 1.98 -2.89 -11.71
CA LEU A 35 2.58 -4.08 -11.07
C LEU A 35 3.81 -3.72 -10.23
N ARG A 36 4.63 -2.77 -10.68
CA ARG A 36 5.79 -2.30 -9.92
C ARG A 36 5.34 -1.63 -8.63
N ASP A 37 4.40 -0.69 -8.72
CA ASP A 37 3.87 0.03 -7.57
C ASP A 37 3.26 -0.92 -6.54
N TYR A 38 2.45 -1.89 -7.01
CA TYR A 38 1.89 -2.93 -6.14
C TYR A 38 2.97 -3.76 -5.43
N ILE A 39 4.00 -4.22 -6.16
CA ILE A 39 5.09 -5.01 -5.58
C ILE A 39 5.88 -4.19 -4.56
N GLU A 40 6.16 -2.92 -4.85
CA GLU A 40 6.88 -2.03 -3.94
C GLU A 40 6.07 -1.76 -2.67
N HIS A 41 4.77 -1.52 -2.80
CA HIS A 41 3.84 -1.37 -1.69
C HIS A 41 3.80 -2.61 -0.80
N GLU A 42 3.61 -3.81 -1.37
CA GLU A 42 3.52 -5.03 -0.56
C GLU A 42 4.82 -5.42 0.10
N LYS A 43 5.96 -5.14 -0.53
CA LYS A 43 7.27 -5.29 0.12
C LYS A 43 7.40 -4.37 1.32
N ALA A 44 7.02 -3.10 1.16
CA ALA A 44 7.08 -2.13 2.25
C ALA A 44 6.12 -2.49 3.39
N LEU A 45 4.91 -2.95 3.08
CA LEU A 45 3.94 -3.39 4.08
C LEU A 45 4.42 -4.64 4.83
N THR A 46 4.90 -5.64 4.10
CA THR A 46 5.42 -6.88 4.70
C THR A 46 6.59 -6.59 5.63
N ALA A 47 7.56 -5.78 5.18
CA ALA A 47 8.70 -5.40 6.00
C ALA A 47 8.29 -4.63 7.27
N GLN A 48 7.27 -3.77 7.19
CA GLN A 48 6.73 -3.06 8.36
C GLN A 48 6.06 -4.02 9.36
N ILE A 49 5.31 -5.01 8.86
CA ILE A 49 4.67 -6.02 9.71
C ILE A 49 5.73 -6.86 10.41
N GLU A 50 6.74 -7.34 9.68
CA GLU A 50 7.85 -8.12 10.24
C GLU A 50 8.59 -7.33 11.33
N LEU A 51 8.90 -6.06 11.08
CA LEU A 51 9.52 -5.18 12.07
C LEU A 51 8.62 -4.98 13.30
N ALA A 52 7.33 -4.72 13.11
CA ALA A 52 6.39 -4.53 14.21
C ALA A 52 6.27 -5.77 15.10
N VAL A 53 6.32 -6.96 14.51
CA VAL A 53 6.36 -8.24 15.25
C VAL A 53 7.66 -8.37 16.04
N GLU A 54 8.81 -8.08 15.42
CA GLU A 54 10.10 -8.12 16.12
C GLU A 54 10.15 -7.15 17.31
N GLU A 55 9.65 -5.93 17.13
CA GLU A 55 9.57 -4.93 18.19
C GLU A 55 8.63 -5.38 19.32
N ALA A 56 7.49 -5.97 18.98
CA ALA A 56 6.55 -6.53 19.93
C ALA A 56 7.17 -7.69 20.74
N ASP A 57 7.89 -8.59 20.09
CA ASP A 57 8.61 -9.70 20.75
C ASP A 57 9.71 -9.19 21.69
N GLN A 58 10.34 -8.05 21.35
CA GLN A 58 11.29 -7.35 22.22
C GLN A 58 10.60 -6.53 23.33
N GLY A 59 9.28 -6.53 23.41
CA GLY A 59 8.50 -5.78 24.39
C GLY A 59 8.52 -4.26 24.16
N LYS A 60 8.89 -3.79 22.96
CA LYS A 60 8.92 -2.38 22.58
C LYS A 60 7.51 -1.86 22.29
N PHE A 61 6.72 -1.74 23.35
CA PHE A 61 5.41 -1.10 23.28
C PHE A 61 5.47 0.31 23.85
N ALA A 62 4.55 1.16 23.41
CA ALA A 62 4.34 2.45 24.07
C ALA A 62 3.89 2.23 25.52
N SER A 63 4.43 3.03 26.43
CA SER A 63 4.00 3.04 27.82
C SER A 63 2.62 3.67 27.98
N ASP A 64 1.91 3.34 29.06
CA ASP A 64 0.60 3.91 29.39
C ASP A 64 0.58 5.44 29.39
N GLY A 65 1.67 6.06 29.87
CA GLY A 65 1.82 7.52 29.88
C GLY A 65 1.91 8.12 28.47
N GLN A 66 2.60 7.44 27.54
CA GLN A 66 2.68 7.87 26.13
C GLN A 66 1.33 7.72 25.44
N VAL A 67 0.61 6.63 25.69
CA VAL A 67 -0.75 6.40 25.17
C VAL A 67 -1.73 7.44 25.70
N ALA A 68 -1.69 7.75 27.00
CA ALA A 68 -2.54 8.78 27.61
C ALA A 68 -2.26 10.19 27.05
N ALA A 69 -0.98 10.53 26.86
CA ALA A 69 -0.59 11.80 26.25
C ALA A 69 -1.07 11.92 24.78
N MET A 70 -0.99 10.84 24.00
CA MET A 70 -1.52 10.81 22.63
C MET A 70 -3.05 11.00 22.60
N ARG A 71 -3.77 10.28 23.48
CA ARG A 71 -5.23 10.37 23.61
C ARG A 71 -5.66 11.80 23.95
N SER A 72 -5.00 12.45 24.91
CA SER A 72 -5.30 13.83 25.30
C SER A 72 -5.06 14.84 24.16
N ARG A 73 -4.01 14.65 23.37
CA ARG A 73 -3.68 15.57 22.27
C ARG A 73 -4.59 15.44 21.05
N ARG A 74 -4.99 14.20 20.69
CA ARG A 74 -5.69 13.92 19.43
C ARG A 74 -7.20 13.75 19.58
N TRP A 75 -7.67 13.28 20.73
CA TRP A 75 -9.05 12.83 20.90
C TRP A 75 -9.85 13.60 21.97
N SER A 76 -9.22 14.45 22.80
CA SER A 76 -9.93 15.26 23.79
C SER A 76 -10.51 16.57 23.24
N ARG A 77 -10.43 16.84 21.92
CA ARG A 77 -11.02 18.04 21.30
C ARG A 77 -12.51 17.90 20.94
N ASP A 78 -13.05 16.68 20.90
CA ASP A 78 -14.45 16.42 20.51
C ASP A 78 -15.31 15.86 21.67
N ALA A 79 -14.81 15.91 22.91
CA ALA A 79 -15.60 15.61 24.11
C ALA A 79 -16.14 16.91 24.72
N GLY A 80 -17.07 17.55 24.03
CA GLY A 80 -17.75 18.78 24.44
C GLY A 80 -19.10 18.92 23.76
#